data_AF-A0AAD4R5Y6-F1
#
_entry.id   AF-A0AAD4R5Y6-F1
#
_cell.length_a   1.000
_cell.length_b   1.000
_cell.length_c   1.000
_cell.angle_alpha   90.00
_cell.angle_beta   90.00
_cell.angle_gamma   90.00
#
_symmetry.space_group_name_H-M   'P 1'
#
loop_
_entity.id
_entity.type
_entity.pdbx_description
1 polymer ?
#
loop_
_entity_poly.entity_id
_entity_poly.type
_entity_poly.pdbx_seq_one_letter_code
_entity_poly.pdbx_strand_id
1 'polypeptide(L)'
;MVDKLHKGWFTEFSPDDLAFSLAVEEILFTGKSKFQDVLVFKSKTYGNVLVLDGVIQTTDRDEFVYQEMLAHLPLFAHPNPKKVS
;
A
#
# COMPACT_ATOMS: atom_id res chain seq x y z
N MET A 1 1.57 -6.19 13.83
CA MET A 1 0.48 -5.89 12.85
C MET A 1 -0.92 -5.96 13.45
N VAL A 2 -1.23 -6.95 14.30
CA VAL A 2 -2.58 -7.10 14.90
C VAL A 2 -2.99 -5.87 15.73
N ASP A 3 -2.04 -5.19 16.38
CA ASP A 3 -2.32 -3.98 17.18
C ASP A 3 -2.80 -2.79 16.34
N LYS A 4 -2.54 -2.80 15.02
CA LYS A 4 -3.00 -1.78 14.08
C LYS A 4 -4.42 -2.06 13.56
N LEU A 5 -4.97 -3.24 13.84
CA LEU A 5 -6.36 -3.60 13.54
C LEU A 5 -7.21 -3.39 14.79
N HIS A 6 -8.05 -2.34 14.79
CA HIS A 6 -8.93 -2.04 15.91
C HIS A 6 -10.36 -1.83 15.43
N LYS A 7 -11.30 -2.59 16.00
CA LYS A 7 -12.75 -2.47 15.74
C LYS A 7 -13.11 -2.45 14.24
N GLY A 8 -12.44 -3.25 13.42
CA GLY A 8 -12.68 -3.34 11.97
C GLY A 8 -12.04 -2.23 11.14
N TRP A 9 -11.08 -1.49 11.70
CA TRP A 9 -10.27 -0.50 10.98
C TRP A 9 -8.80 -0.89 11.04
N PHE A 10 -8.09 -0.64 9.95
CA PHE A 10 -6.64 -0.62 9.93
C PHE A 10 -6.16 0.83 10.02
N THR A 11 -5.24 1.12 10.93
CA THR A 11 -4.67 2.46 11.10
C THR A 11 -3.15 2.43 10.88
N GLU A 12 -2.70 3.20 9.90
CA GLU A 12 -1.30 3.56 9.72
C GLU A 12 -0.99 4.84 10.50
N PHE A 13 0.13 4.83 11.22
CA PHE A 13 0.64 6.00 11.94
C PHE A 13 1.92 6.48 11.28
N SER A 14 1.98 7.76 10.98
CA SER A 14 3.16 8.44 10.50
C SER A 14 3.86 9.17 11.66
N PRO A 15 5.18 9.40 11.59
CA PRO A 15 5.92 10.08 12.66
C PRO A 15 5.45 11.51 12.98
N ASP A 16 4.77 12.17 12.04
CA ASP A 16 4.38 13.59 12.14
C ASP A 16 3.00 13.80 12.81
N ASP A 17 2.68 13.01 13.85
CA ASP A 17 1.37 13.00 14.53
C ASP A 17 0.17 12.83 13.58
N LEU A 18 0.39 12.16 12.45
CA LEU A 18 -0.61 11.89 11.42
C LEU A 18 -1.00 10.41 11.43
N ALA A 19 -2.28 10.12 11.28
CA ALA A 19 -2.78 8.76 11.10
C ALA A 19 -3.72 8.68 9.90
N PHE A 20 -3.61 7.59 9.15
CA PHE A 20 -4.51 7.26 8.04
C PHE A 20 -5.20 5.94 8.32
N SER A 21 -6.53 5.91 8.21
CA SER A 21 -7.32 4.73 8.59
C SER A 21 -8.25 4.27 7.48
N LEU A 22 -8.27 2.97 7.24
CA LEU A 22 -9.14 2.31 6.26
C LEU A 22 -10.03 1.28 6.95
N ALA A 23 -11.32 1.31 6.63
CA ALA A 23 -12.27 0.33 7.13
C ALA A 23 -12.02 -1.02 6.45
N VAL A 24 -11.79 -2.06 7.25
CA VAL A 24 -11.52 -3.41 6.79
C VAL A 24 -12.84 -4.14 6.57
N GLU A 25 -13.00 -4.72 5.39
CA GLU A 25 -14.08 -5.65 5.04
C GLU A 25 -13.66 -7.09 5.36
N GLU A 26 -12.48 -7.49 4.91
CA GLU A 26 -11.98 -8.87 5.04
C GLU A 26 -10.45 -8.90 5.09
N ILE A 27 -9.87 -9.76 5.93
CA ILE A 27 -8.43 -10.04 5.91
C ILE A 27 -8.18 -11.16 4.90
N LEU A 28 -7.42 -10.87 3.84
CA LEU A 28 -7.14 -11.81 2.75
C LEU A 28 -5.87 -12.63 3.00
N PHE A 29 -4.87 -12.02 3.65
CA PHE A 29 -3.62 -12.69 3.98
C PHE A 29 -2.93 -12.02 5.17
N THR A 30 -2.31 -12.81 6.03
CA THR A 30 -1.36 -12.32 7.04
C THR A 30 -0.21 -13.30 7.19
N GLY A 31 1.01 -12.80 7.26
CA GLY A 31 2.18 -13.64 7.45
C GLY A 31 3.44 -12.83 7.68
N LYS A 32 4.51 -13.52 8.09
CA LYS A 32 5.84 -12.95 8.22
C LYS A 32 6.78 -13.62 7.24
N SER A 33 7.43 -12.81 6.40
CA SER A 33 8.48 -13.28 5.50
C SER A 33 9.84 -13.27 6.21
N LYS A 34 10.90 -13.64 5.50
CA LYS A 34 12.28 -13.48 6.00
C LYS A 34 12.67 -12.00 6.23
N PHE A 35 11.94 -11.07 5.63
CA PHE A 35 12.33 -9.65 5.57
C PHE A 35 11.37 -8.73 6.34
N GLN A 36 10.07 -9.03 6.31
CA GLN A 36 9.02 -8.11 6.73
C GLN A 36 7.72 -8.84 7.06
N ASP A 37 6.90 -8.22 7.88
CA ASP A 37 5.50 -8.59 8.09
C ASP A 37 4.67 -8.16 6.88
N VAL A 38 3.76 -9.04 6.45
CA VAL A 38 2.90 -8.84 5.28
C VAL A 38 1.45 -9.00 5.68
N LEU A 39 0.63 -8.03 5.30
CA LEU A 39 -0.82 -8.04 5.46
C LEU A 39 -1.47 -7.63 4.14
N VAL A 40 -2.46 -8.41 3.71
CA VAL A 40 -3.35 -8.05 2.62
C VAL A 40 -4.77 -8.08 3.15
N PHE A 41 -5.52 -7.00 2.94
CA PHE A 41 -6.92 -6.93 3.34
C PHE A 41 -7.75 -6.22 2.28
N LYS A 42 -9.03 -6.55 2.23
CA LYS A 42 -10.01 -5.82 1.43
C LYS A 42 -10.57 -4.67 2.25
N SER A 43 -10.43 -3.45 1.75
CA SER A 43 -11.02 -2.23 2.28
C SER A 43 -12.44 -2.03 1.74
N LYS A 44 -13.33 -1.46 2.55
CA LYS A 44 -14.70 -1.13 2.12
C LYS A 44 -14.75 -0.10 0.99
N THR A 45 -13.72 0.73 0.85
CA THR A 45 -13.74 1.86 -0.09
C THR A 45 -12.51 1.97 -0.97
N TYR A 46 -11.42 1.25 -0.68
CA TYR A 46 -10.14 1.33 -1.42
C TYR A 46 -9.76 0.02 -2.14
N GLY A 47 -10.66 -0.97 -2.18
CA GLY A 47 -10.36 -2.28 -2.78
C GLY A 47 -9.36 -3.08 -1.94
N ASN A 48 -8.54 -3.91 -2.58
CA ASN A 48 -7.48 -4.63 -1.89
C ASN A 48 -6.34 -3.68 -1.51
N VAL A 49 -5.79 -3.90 -0.32
CA VAL A 49 -4.74 -3.07 0.28
C VAL A 49 -3.57 -3.98 0.67
N LEU A 50 -2.37 -3.63 0.20
CA LEU A 50 -1.12 -4.25 0.62
C LEU A 50 -0.45 -3.42 1.72
N VAL A 51 -0.10 -4.07 2.82
CA VAL A 51 0.60 -3.48 3.94
C VAL A 51 1.87 -4.27 4.24
N LEU A 52 2.98 -3.55 4.37
CA LEU A 52 4.29 -4.10 4.75
C LEU A 52 4.80 -3.40 6.01
N ASP A 53 5.18 -4.18 7.02
CA ASP A 53 5.58 -3.69 8.35
C ASP A 53 4.60 -2.65 8.98
N GLY A 54 3.33 -2.75 8.58
CA GLY A 54 2.25 -1.89 9.04
C GLY A 54 2.18 -0.52 8.34
N VAL A 55 2.82 -0.36 7.18
CA VAL A 55 2.74 0.81 6.29
C VAL A 55 2.00 0.40 5.01
N ILE A 56 0.99 1.15 4.60
CA ILE A 56 0.24 0.91 3.37
C ILE A 56 1.19 1.17 2.19
N GLN A 57 1.31 0.18 1.31
CA GLN A 57 2.17 0.28 0.13
C GLN A 57 1.37 0.67 -1.11
N THR A 58 0.17 0.10 -1.25
CA THR A 58 -0.68 0.32 -2.40
C THR A 58 -2.12 -0.09 -2.12
N THR A 59 -3.06 0.55 -2.82
CA THR A 59 -4.47 0.20 -2.84
C THR A 59 -4.97 0.14 -4.29
N ASP A 60 -5.93 -0.74 -4.58
CA ASP A 60 -6.52 -0.84 -5.93
C ASP A 60 -7.10 0.50 -6.42
N ARG A 61 -7.57 1.35 -5.50
CA ARG A 61 -8.29 2.59 -5.85
C ARG A 61 -7.38 3.70 -6.36
N ASP A 62 -6.16 3.81 -5.86
CA ASP A 62 -5.28 4.96 -6.09
C ASP A 62 -3.86 4.62 -6.56
N GLU A 63 -3.54 3.33 -6.73
CA GLU A 63 -2.22 2.90 -7.16
C GLU A 63 -1.74 3.54 -8.47
N PHE A 64 -2.67 3.78 -9.40
CA PHE A 64 -2.38 4.34 -10.72
C PHE A 64 -1.69 5.70 -10.62
N VAL A 65 -2.06 6.53 -9.63
CA VAL A 65 -1.47 7.87 -9.46
C VAL A 65 0.03 7.75 -9.21
N TYR A 66 0.43 6.85 -8.31
CA TYR A 66 1.84 6.66 -7.99
C TYR A 66 2.57 5.91 -9.11
N GLN A 67 2.01 4.79 -9.59
CA GLN A 67 2.66 3.93 -10.57
C GLN A 67 2.86 4.59 -11.92
N GLU A 68 1.85 5.28 -12.43
CA GLU A 68 1.95 6.00 -13.71
C GLU A 68 2.93 7.16 -13.61
N MET A 69 2.89 7.94 -12.51
CA MET A 69 3.83 9.04 -12.33
C MET A 69 5.27 8.55 -12.17
N LEU A 70 5.48 7.47 -11.42
CA LEU A 70 6.79 6.87 -11.23
C LEU A 70 7.36 6.32 -12.56
N ALA A 71 6.53 5.66 -13.37
CA ALA A 71 6.97 5.04 -14.60
C ALA A 71 7.04 6.01 -15.79
N HIS A 72 5.99 6.80 -16.02
CA HIS A 72 5.84 7.59 -17.24
C HIS A 72 6.67 8.86 -17.24
N LEU A 73 6.85 9.53 -16.10
CA LEU A 73 7.71 10.73 -16.05
C LEU A 73 9.13 10.45 -16.58
N PRO A 74 9.89 9.45 -16.07
CA PRO A 74 11.23 9.17 -16.57
C PRO A 74 11.22 8.60 -18.00
N LEU A 75 10.23 7.76 -18.36
CA LEU A 75 10.15 7.17 -19.69
C LEU A 75 9.86 8.22 -20.78
N PHE A 76 9.04 9.22 -20.50
CA PHE A 76 8.74 10.29 -21.45
C PHE A 76 9.80 11.38 -21.48
N ALA A 77 10.62 11.51 -20.42
CA ALA A 77 11.76 12.41 -20.43
C ALA A 77 12.94 11.89 -21.29
N HIS A 78 13.01 10.59 -21.56
CA HIS A 78 14.05 9.98 -22.37
C HIS A 78 13.59 9.79 -23.84
N PRO A 79 14.40 10.14 -24.86
CA PRO A 79 13.94 10.17 -26.26
C PRO A 79 13.64 8.80 -26.87
N ASN A 80 14.29 7.72 -26.40
CA ASN A 80 14.05 6.35 -26.88
C ASN A 80 14.49 5.30 -25.84
N PRO A 81 13.79 5.15 -24.71
CA PRO A 81 14.17 4.22 -23.66
C PRO A 81 14.03 2.76 -24.14
N LYS A 82 15.10 1.97 -24.01
CA LYS A 82 15.12 0.54 -24.43
C LYS A 82 15.54 -0.44 -23.34
N LYS A 83 16.12 0.06 -22.25
CA LYS A 83 16.54 -0.71 -21.10
C LYS A 83 16.21 0.10 -19.85
N VAL A 84 15.37 -0.48 -18.99
CA VAL A 84 15.01 0.04 -17.67
C VAL A 84 15.63 -0.94 -16.67
N SER A 85 16.45 -0.42 -15.76
CA SER A 85 17.21 -1.21 -14.77
C SER A 85 16.85 -0.83 -13.37
#